data_AF-A0A952DWJ8-F1
#
_entry.id   AF-A0A952DWJ8-F1
#
_cell.length_a   1.000
_cell.length_b   1.000
_cell.length_c   1.000
_cell.angle_alpha   90.00
_cell.angle_beta   90.00
_cell.angle_gamma   90.00
#
_symmetry.space_group_name_H-M   'P 1'
#
loop_
_entity.id
_entity.type
_entity.pdbx_description
1 polymer ?
#
loop_
_entity_poly.entity_id
_entity_poly.type
_entity_poly.pdbx_seq_one_letter_code
_entity_poly.pdbx_strand_id
1 'polypeptide(L)'
;MRILYSPLAALIITGIVGVICVSLYMNGRRIQQSALTVQKMEVEVASIEAKVNLVERNALEATSSTAKERIFRDELLLQKPGEFVVQIPDQPLPSAKPTQTVTSLRPWQQWQQLLF
;
A
#
# COMPACT_ATOMS: atom_id res chain seq x y z
N MET A 1 48.01 31.04 36.25
CA MET A 1 46.59 30.95 35.85
C MET A 1 45.99 32.35 35.61
N ARG A 2 46.31 33.02 34.49
CA ARG A 2 45.74 34.34 34.14
C ARG A 2 45.00 34.36 32.79
N ILE A 3 45.17 33.31 31.98
CA ILE A 3 44.61 33.19 30.63
C ILE A 3 43.11 32.84 30.67
N LEU A 4 42.67 32.10 31.71
CA LEU A 4 41.26 31.75 31.91
C LEU A 4 40.36 32.95 32.27
N TYR A 5 40.91 34.05 32.80
CA TYR A 5 40.16 35.25 33.16
C TYR A 5 40.20 36.32 32.06
N SER A 6 40.71 36.00 30.87
CA SER A 6 40.58 36.91 29.74
C SER A 6 39.14 36.88 29.23
N PRO A 7 38.46 38.03 29.09
CA PRO A 7 37.09 38.10 28.59
C PRO A 7 36.97 37.47 27.19
N LEU A 8 38.07 37.46 26.44
CA LEU A 8 38.17 36.82 25.13
C LEU A 8 38.13 35.29 25.21
N ALA A 9 38.80 34.67 26.19
CA ALA A 9 38.71 33.21 26.39
C ALA A 9 37.30 32.80 26.82
N ALA A 10 36.63 33.58 27.67
CA ALA A 10 35.25 33.33 28.09
C ALA A 10 34.26 33.37 26.90
N LEU A 11 34.43 34.32 25.97
CA LEU A 11 33.62 34.40 24.75
C LEU A 11 33.81 33.18 23.83
N ILE A 12 35.05 32.74 23.64
CA ILE A 12 35.35 31.55 22.80
C ILE A 12 34.74 30.29 23.41
N ILE A 13 34.92 30.08 24.73
CA ILE A 13 34.35 28.92 25.42
C ILE A 13 32.83 28.93 25.34
N THR A 14 32.20 30.08 25.55
CA THR A 14 30.74 30.21 25.45
C THR A 14 30.24 29.89 24.05
N GLY A 15 30.97 30.33 23.01
CA GLY A 15 30.67 29.98 21.62
C GLY A 15 30.76 28.47 21.36
N ILE A 16 31.83 27.82 21.84
CA ILE A 16 32.02 26.37 21.70
C ILE A 16 30.90 25.60 22.44
N VAL A 17 30.58 26.00 23.66
CA VAL A 17 29.49 25.38 24.44
C VAL A 17 28.15 25.57 23.73
N GLY A 18 27.88 26.75 23.16
CA GLY A 18 26.68 27.00 22.35
C GLY A 18 26.56 26.04 21.16
N VAL A 19 27.65 25.86 20.40
CA VAL A 19 27.69 24.93 19.27
C VAL A 19 27.47 23.48 19.72
N ILE A 20 28.10 23.07 20.83
CA ILE A 20 27.93 21.74 21.41
C ILE A 20 26.48 21.50 21.82
N CYS A 21 25.85 22.44 22.51
CA CYS A 21 24.44 22.35 22.93
C CYS A 21 23.50 22.21 21.72
N VAL A 22 23.70 23.01 20.67
CA VAL A 22 22.88 22.92 19.44
C VAL A 22 23.09 21.58 18.73
N SER A 23 24.34 21.11 18.64
CA SER A 23 24.68 19.81 18.03
C SER A 23 24.03 18.64 18.78
N LEU A 24 24.09 18.65 20.12
CA LEU A 24 23.42 17.66 20.98
C LEU A 24 21.90 17.69 20.78
N TYR A 25 21.29 18.88 20.73
CA TYR A 25 19.85 19.01 20.52
C TYR A 25 19.41 18.48 19.14
N MET A 26 20.15 18.80 18.08
CA MET A 26 19.87 18.28 16.73
C MET A 26 20.05 16.76 16.65
N ASN A 27 21.09 16.21 17.27
CA ASN A 27 21.32 14.77 17.33
C ASN A 27 20.23 14.04 18.12
N GLY A 28 19.77 14.60 19.25
CA GLY A 28 18.66 14.04 20.02
C GLY A 28 17.39 13.88 19.18
N ARG A 29 17.03 14.90 18.39
CA ARG A 29 15.88 14.83 17.46
C ARG A 29 16.07 13.79 16.37
N ARG A 30 17.28 13.67 15.79
CA ARG A 30 17.59 12.65 14.78
C ARG A 30 17.46 11.24 15.34
N ILE A 31 17.96 10.99 16.55
CA ILE A 31 17.85 9.68 17.22
C ILE A 31 16.38 9.30 17.45
N GLN A 32 15.54 10.25 17.89
CA GLN A 32 14.11 9.99 18.05
C GLN A 32 13.44 9.65 16.71
N GLN A 33 13.78 10.36 15.63
CA GLN A 33 13.27 10.04 14.30
C GLN A 33 13.76 8.68 13.80
N SER A 34 15.03 8.34 14.04
CA SER A 34 15.57 7.02 13.68
C SER A 34 14.87 5.88 14.42
N ALA A 35 14.56 6.05 15.71
CA ALA A 35 13.81 5.04 16.47
C ALA A 35 12.41 4.79 15.89
N LEU A 36 11.70 5.85 15.50
CA LEU A 36 10.40 5.73 14.84
C LEU A 36 10.50 5.07 13.45
N THR A 37 11.56 5.37 12.70
CA THR A 37 11.79 4.74 11.38
C THR A 37 12.10 3.26 11.52
N VAL A 38 12.93 2.87 12.50
CA VAL A 38 13.23 1.46 12.78
C VAL A 38 11.96 0.71 13.17
N GLN A 39 11.14 1.28 14.07
CA GLN A 39 9.88 0.66 14.47
C GLN A 39 8.91 0.47 13.29
N LYS A 40 8.82 1.46 12.38
CA LYS A 40 8.01 1.30 11.16
C LYS A 40 8.54 0.19 10.26
N MET A 41 9.86 0.10 10.11
CA MET A 41 10.50 -0.93 9.30
C MET A 41 10.26 -2.33 9.87
N GLU A 42 10.33 -2.50 11.20
CA GLU A 42 10.01 -3.77 11.87
C GLU A 42 8.56 -4.20 11.62
N VAL A 43 7.61 -3.26 11.73
CA VAL A 43 6.19 -3.53 11.44
C VAL A 43 5.98 -3.91 9.97
N GLU A 44 6.65 -3.22 9.04
CA GLU A 44 6.58 -3.56 7.61
C GLU A 44 7.14 -4.97 7.34
N VAL A 45 8.29 -5.31 7.92
CA VAL A 45 8.89 -6.66 7.79
C VAL A 45 7.93 -7.73 8.31
N ALA A 46 7.36 -7.55 9.50
CA ALA A 46 6.40 -8.50 10.06
C ALA A 46 5.15 -8.66 9.16
N SER A 47 4.69 -7.56 8.54
CA SER A 47 3.55 -7.60 7.62
C SER A 47 3.86 -8.34 6.32
N ILE A 48 5.09 -8.21 5.81
CA ILE A 48 5.55 -8.90 4.61
C ILE A 48 5.71 -10.38 4.89
N GLU A 49 6.30 -10.75 6.02
CA GLU A 49 6.45 -12.15 6.44
C GLU A 49 5.09 -12.85 6.56
N ALA A 50 4.09 -12.18 7.16
CA ALA A 50 2.73 -12.71 7.24
C ALA A 50 2.10 -12.92 5.85
N LYS A 51 2.31 -11.98 4.91
CA LYS A 51 1.82 -12.11 3.52
C LYS A 51 2.51 -13.27 2.78
N VAL A 52 3.83 -13.41 2.94
CA VAL A 52 4.58 -14.51 2.32
C VAL A 52 4.08 -15.85 2.84
N ASN A 53 3.91 -16.00 4.15
CA ASN A 53 3.41 -17.23 4.76
C ASN A 53 1.98 -17.56 4.28
N LEU A 54 1.11 -16.56 4.17
CA LEU A 54 -0.24 -16.75 3.61
C LEU A 54 -0.20 -17.22 2.15
N VAL A 55 0.65 -16.61 1.32
CA VAL A 55 0.82 -17.01 -0.08
C VAL A 55 1.38 -18.44 -0.18
N GLU A 56 2.35 -18.81 0.67
CA GLU A 56 2.91 -20.15 0.70
C GLU A 56 1.86 -21.19 1.09
N ARG A 57 1.03 -20.91 2.12
CA ARG A 57 -0.08 -21.79 2.51
C ARG A 57 -1.10 -21.94 1.38
N ASN A 58 -1.46 -20.85 0.72
CA ASN A 58 -2.37 -20.90 -0.44
C ASN A 58 -1.78 -21.70 -1.60
N ALA A 59 -0.47 -21.60 -1.84
CA ALA A 59 0.21 -22.38 -2.87
C ALA A 59 0.21 -23.88 -2.52
N LEU A 60 0.46 -24.23 -1.26
CA LEU A 60 0.37 -25.60 -0.76
C LEU A 60 -1.05 -26.15 -0.87
N GLU A 61 -2.07 -25.37 -0.52
CA GLU A 61 -3.47 -25.75 -0.70
C GLU A 61 -3.83 -25.93 -2.18
N ALA A 62 -3.41 -25.02 -3.06
CA ALA A 62 -3.68 -25.11 -4.50
C ALA A 62 -2.98 -26.31 -5.16
N THR A 63 -1.81 -26.71 -4.65
CA THR A 63 -1.07 -27.88 -5.13
C THR A 63 -1.50 -29.19 -4.47
N SER A 64 -2.33 -29.13 -3.44
CA SER A 64 -2.86 -30.30 -2.74
C SER A 64 -3.65 -31.21 -3.67
N SER A 65 -3.69 -32.50 -3.35
CA SER A 65 -4.48 -33.50 -4.08
C SER A 65 -5.97 -33.14 -4.11
N THR A 66 -6.48 -32.51 -3.06
CA THR A 66 -7.88 -32.07 -2.96
C THR A 66 -8.20 -30.93 -3.92
N ALA A 67 -7.29 -29.97 -4.10
CA ALA A 67 -7.46 -28.89 -5.07
C ALA A 67 -7.41 -29.40 -6.51
N LYS A 68 -6.48 -30.32 -6.82
CA LYS A 68 -6.43 -30.98 -8.14
C LYS A 68 -7.71 -31.75 -8.45
N GLU A 69 -8.20 -32.50 -7.46
CA GLU A 69 -9.46 -33.23 -7.55
C GLU A 69 -10.65 -32.29 -7.76
N ARG A 70 -10.68 -31.15 -7.08
CA ARG A 70 -11.72 -30.12 -7.29
C ARG A 70 -11.68 -29.58 -8.72
N ILE A 71 -10.50 -29.19 -9.21
CA ILE A 71 -10.33 -28.68 -10.59
C ILE A 71 -10.81 -29.72 -11.61
N PHE A 72 -10.41 -30.98 -11.46
CA PHE A 72 -10.83 -32.05 -12.36
C PHE A 72 -12.35 -32.27 -12.36
N ARG A 73 -13.00 -32.13 -11.19
CA ARG A 73 -14.48 -32.20 -11.10
C ARG A 73 -15.16 -31.01 -11.75
N ASP A 74 -14.65 -29.80 -11.51
CA ASP A 74 -15.18 -28.58 -12.10
C ASP A 74 -15.08 -28.64 -13.63
N GLU A 75 -13.95 -29.10 -14.17
CA GLU A 75 -13.75 -29.27 -15.62
C GLU A 75 -14.68 -30.32 -16.24
N LEU A 76 -14.95 -31.41 -15.53
CA LEU A 76 -15.83 -32.48 -16.00
C LEU A 76 -17.30 -32.28 -15.61
N LEU A 77 -17.64 -31.18 -14.93
CA LEU A 77 -18.96 -30.91 -14.38
C LEU A 77 -19.49 -32.08 -13.52
N LEU A 78 -18.59 -32.78 -12.84
CA LEU A 78 -18.92 -33.96 -12.04
C LEU A 78 -19.37 -33.53 -10.64
N GLN A 79 -20.58 -33.96 -10.27
CA GLN A 79 -21.14 -33.68 -8.94
C GLN A 79 -20.65 -34.70 -7.91
N LYS A 80 -20.36 -34.24 -6.70
CA LYS A 80 -20.08 -35.12 -5.57
C LYS A 80 -21.39 -35.75 -5.06
N PRO A 81 -21.38 -37.00 -4.54
CA PRO A 81 -22.56 -37.57 -3.90
C PRO A 81 -23.07 -36.65 -2.77
N GLY A 82 -24.31 -36.14 -2.90
CA GLY A 82 -24.95 -35.21 -1.96
C GLY A 82 -24.86 -33.72 -2.33
N GLU A 83 -24.29 -33.37 -3.48
CA GLU A 83 -24.21 -32.00 -3.98
C GLU A 83 -25.47 -31.62 -4.79
N PHE A 84 -26.07 -30.47 -4.49
CA PHE A 84 -27.25 -29.96 -5.19
C PHE A 84 -26.83 -28.84 -6.14
N VAL A 85 -26.87 -29.09 -7.45
CA VAL A 85 -26.62 -28.06 -8.46
C VAL A 85 -27.93 -27.38 -8.82
N VAL A 86 -28.06 -26.10 -8.46
CA VAL A 86 -29.20 -25.26 -8.84
C VAL A 86 -28.89 -24.60 -10.19
N GLN A 87 -29.49 -25.08 -11.27
CA GLN A 87 -29.51 -24.34 -12.54
C GLN A 87 -30.47 -23.16 -12.40
N ILE A 88 -29.92 -21.95 -12.42
CA ILE A 88 -30.72 -20.73 -12.52
C ILE A 88 -31.23 -20.66 -13.97
N PRO A 89 -32.55 -20.66 -14.21
CA PRO A 89 -33.08 -20.57 -15.56
C PRO A 89 -32.57 -19.29 -16.21
N ASP A 90 -32.16 -19.39 -17.49
CA ASP A 90 -31.56 -18.32 -18.27
C ASP A 90 -32.40 -17.04 -18.13
N GLN A 91 -31.96 -16.16 -17.24
CA GLN A 91 -32.50 -14.83 -17.17
C GLN A 91 -31.99 -14.15 -18.44
N PRO A 92 -32.86 -13.72 -19.36
CA PRO A 92 -32.41 -13.10 -20.59
C PRO A 92 -31.50 -11.93 -20.21
N LEU A 93 -30.21 -12.07 -20.51
CA LEU A 93 -29.26 -11.00 -20.33
C LEU A 93 -29.85 -9.78 -21.04
N PRO A 94 -29.92 -8.61 -20.40
CA PRO A 94 -30.41 -7.41 -21.07
C PRO A 94 -29.55 -7.23 -22.32
N SER A 95 -30.16 -7.43 -23.49
CA SER A 95 -29.54 -7.18 -24.78
C SER A 95 -28.88 -5.82 -24.69
N ALA A 96 -27.56 -5.77 -24.90
CA ALA A 96 -26.82 -4.51 -24.91
C ALA A 96 -27.61 -3.54 -25.79
N LYS A 97 -28.15 -2.47 -25.19
CA LYS A 97 -28.80 -1.40 -25.95
C LYS A 97 -27.77 -0.95 -26.99
N PRO A 98 -28.15 -0.79 -28.26
CA PRO A 98 -27.22 -0.31 -29.27
C PRO A 98 -26.59 0.97 -28.73
N THR A 99 -25.26 0.97 -28.61
CA THR A 99 -24.47 2.13 -28.22
C THR A 99 -24.95 3.28 -29.08
N GLN A 100 -25.65 4.23 -28.49
CA GLN A 100 -26.02 5.45 -29.19
C GLN A 100 -24.72 6.05 -29.68
N THR A 101 -24.58 6.17 -30.99
CA THR A 101 -23.52 6.94 -31.62
C THR A 101 -23.68 8.37 -31.16
N VAL A 102 -23.02 8.70 -30.05
CA VAL A 102 -22.85 10.08 -29.61
C VAL A 102 -22.09 10.73 -30.75
N THR A 103 -22.81 11.52 -31.55
CA THR A 103 -22.19 12.32 -32.60
C THR A 103 -21.28 13.28 -31.87
N SER A 104 -19.97 13.08 -31.99
CA SER A 104 -18.97 13.95 -31.38
C SER A 104 -19.17 15.36 -31.95
N LEU A 105 -19.82 16.21 -31.17
CA LEU A 105 -20.02 17.62 -31.53
C LEU A 105 -18.65 18.27 -31.66
N ARG A 106 -18.48 19.11 -32.68
CA ARG A 106 -17.26 19.92 -32.81
C ARG A 106 -17.23 20.94 -31.65
N PRO A 107 -16.05 21.35 -31.16
CA PRO A 107 -15.94 22.21 -29.96
C PRO A 107 -16.84 23.45 -29.99
N TRP A 108 -17.01 24.09 -31.16
CA TRP A 108 -17.88 25.26 -31.31
C TRP A 108 -19.37 24.98 -31.08
N GLN A 109 -19.86 23.78 -31.37
CA GLN A 109 -21.26 23.39 -31.13
C GLN A 109 -21.54 23.20 -29.63
N GLN A 110 -20.52 22.78 -28.87
CA GLN A 110 -20.63 22.68 -27.40
C GLN A 110 -20.75 24.07 -26.76
N TRP A 111 -19.99 25.05 -27.26
CA TRP A 111 -20.10 26.44 -26.80
C TRP A 111 -21.48 27.05 -27.06
N GLN A 112 -22.10 26.72 -28.21
CA GLN A 112 -23.42 27.24 -28.53
C GLN A 112 -24.51 26.72 -27.57
N GLN A 113 -24.45 25.47 -27.13
CA GLN A 113 -25.41 24.92 -26.15
C GLN A 113 -25.24 25.50 -24.74
N LEU A 114 -24.06 26.03 -24.40
CA LEU A 114 -23.81 26.63 -23.08
C LEU A 114 -24.28 28.09 -23.00
N LEU A 115 -24.37 28.78 -24.14
CA LEU A 115 -24.70 30.20 -24.22
C LEU A 115 -26.19 30.48 -24.47
N PHE A 116 -26.99 29.45 -24.76
CA PHE A 116 -28.43 29.54 -25.01
C PHE A 116 -29.20 28.54 -24.17
#